data_AF-A0A844MAX2-F1
#
_entry.id   AF-A0A844MAX2-F1
#
_cell.length_a   1.000
_cell.length_b   1.000
_cell.length_c   1.000
_cell.angle_alpha   90.00
_cell.angle_beta   90.00
_cell.angle_gamma   90.00
#
_symmetry.space_group_name_H-M   'P 1'
#
loop_
_entity.id
_entity.type
_entity.pdbx_description
1 polymer ?
#
loop_
_entity_poly.entity_id
_entity_poly.type
_entity_poly.pdbx_seq_one_letter_code
_entity_poly.pdbx_strand_id
1 'polypeptide(L)'
;MSNPQFNVQFWSQWVIVNATSFCASCFLTPIVLGVAQWFVLRRQIARISAWWILTSFVGFFVTGLVSFYLFFGSSFSYFCIRYADTNVCWVVTYTIGGAMGGAITGTHQWLLLRRHISLPGLWIVWIITSTLGWALGGALSSAVHWKLLDTNSNFGALVIFGIIFGAVSGAITGGVLVWLLQRFSPHRRFG
;
A
#
# COMPACT_ATOMS: atom_id res chain seq x y z
N MET A 1 -7.71 38.69 18.88
CA MET A 1 -6.96 37.77 19.76
C MET A 1 -7.54 36.38 19.58
N SER A 2 -6.88 35.51 18.82
CA SER A 2 -7.33 34.13 18.61
C SER A 2 -7.11 33.31 19.89
N ASN A 3 -8.15 32.64 20.36
CA ASN A 3 -8.13 31.91 21.62
C ASN A 3 -7.24 30.65 21.49
N PRO A 4 -6.09 30.56 22.17
CA PRO A 4 -5.14 29.46 21.98
C PRO A 4 -5.71 28.08 22.36
N GLN A 5 -6.76 28.02 23.20
CA GLN A 5 -7.42 26.76 23.55
C GLN A 5 -8.23 26.15 22.41
N PHE A 6 -8.76 26.97 21.49
CA PHE A 6 -9.49 26.48 20.32
C PHE A 6 -8.56 25.69 19.36
N ASN A 7 -7.27 26.02 19.37
CA ASN A 7 -6.27 25.42 18.50
C ASN A 7 -5.92 23.98 18.95
N VAL A 8 -5.66 23.78 20.25
CA VAL A 8 -5.20 22.47 20.76
C VAL A 8 -6.28 21.39 20.68
N GLN A 9 -7.53 21.71 21.04
CA GLN A 9 -8.63 20.75 20.95
C GLN A 9 -8.92 20.37 19.50
N PHE A 10 -8.93 21.34 18.57
CA PHE A 10 -9.09 21.09 17.15
C PHE A 10 -7.99 20.16 16.60
N TRP A 11 -6.71 20.44 16.85
CA TRP A 11 -5.62 19.56 16.41
C TRP A 11 -5.70 18.17 17.03
N SER A 12 -6.06 18.06 18.32
CA SER A 12 -6.18 16.76 18.98
C SER A 12 -7.30 15.91 18.37
N GLN A 13 -8.48 16.49 18.11
CA GLN A 13 -9.58 15.76 17.48
C GLN A 13 -9.28 15.43 16.02
N TRP A 14 -8.66 16.35 15.28
CA TRP A 14 -8.23 16.11 13.90
C TRP A 14 -7.21 14.96 13.81
N VAL A 15 -6.22 14.93 14.71
CA VAL A 15 -5.24 13.83 14.81
C VAL A 15 -5.91 12.51 15.18
N ILE A 16 -6.82 12.50 16.16
CA ILE A 16 -7.52 11.27 16.56
C ILE A 16 -8.37 10.72 15.43
N VAL A 17 -9.17 11.57 14.78
CA VAL A 17 -10.04 11.16 13.66
C VAL A 17 -9.23 10.62 12.48
N ASN A 18 -8.09 11.26 12.17
CA ASN A 18 -7.20 10.79 11.11
C ASN A 18 -6.45 9.51 11.51
N ALA A 19 -6.03 9.37 12.77
CA ALA A 19 -5.39 8.16 13.26
C ALA A 19 -6.34 6.96 13.26
N THR A 20 -7.59 7.11 13.71
CA THR A 20 -8.59 6.02 13.69
C THR A 20 -8.97 5.62 12.27
N SER A 21 -9.11 6.61 11.40
CA SER A 21 -9.36 6.45 9.97
C SER A 21 -8.23 5.72 9.24
N PHE A 22 -7.00 6.11 9.55
CA PHE A 22 -5.79 5.47 9.06
C PHE A 22 -5.74 4.01 9.53
N CYS A 23 -5.98 3.76 10.83
CA CYS A 23 -6.07 2.41 11.38
C CYS A 23 -7.11 1.55 10.65
N ALA A 24 -8.34 2.02 10.45
CA ALA A 24 -9.37 1.26 9.74
C ALA A 24 -8.94 0.86 8.31
N SER A 25 -8.31 1.80 7.60
CA SER A 25 -7.73 1.58 6.27
C SER A 25 -6.57 0.58 6.28
N CYS A 26 -5.73 0.64 7.33
CA CYS A 26 -4.56 -0.20 7.54
C CYS A 26 -4.89 -1.67 7.82
N PHE A 27 -6.10 -2.00 8.29
CA PHE A 27 -6.48 -3.41 8.51
C PHE A 27 -7.23 -3.99 7.33
N LEU A 28 -8.25 -3.29 6.81
CA LEU A 28 -9.13 -3.86 5.79
C LEU A 28 -8.42 -4.05 4.45
N THR A 29 -7.67 -3.04 3.99
CA THR A 29 -7.02 -3.06 2.68
C THR A 29 -6.00 -4.19 2.52
N PRO A 30 -5.02 -4.39 3.43
CA PRO A 30 -4.07 -5.49 3.30
C PRO A 30 -4.72 -6.87 3.45
N ILE A 31 -5.77 -6.99 4.27
CA ILE A 31 -6.48 -8.26 4.41
C ILE A 31 -7.18 -8.60 3.09
N VAL A 32 -7.95 -7.68 2.51
CA VAL A 32 -8.66 -7.93 1.26
C VAL A 32 -7.69 -8.26 0.11
N LEU A 33 -6.61 -7.48 -0.04
CA LEU A 33 -5.59 -7.75 -1.06
C LEU A 33 -4.87 -9.07 -0.83
N GLY A 34 -4.40 -9.31 0.40
CA GLY A 34 -3.67 -10.52 0.77
C GLY A 34 -4.52 -11.78 0.59
N VAL A 35 -5.80 -11.72 0.99
CA VAL A 35 -6.76 -12.81 0.82
C VAL A 35 -7.08 -13.03 -0.66
N ALA A 36 -7.32 -11.98 -1.45
CA ALA A 36 -7.58 -12.10 -2.87
C ALA A 36 -6.41 -12.76 -3.62
N GLN A 37 -5.18 -12.30 -3.38
CA GLN A 37 -3.97 -12.91 -3.94
C GLN A 37 -3.79 -14.36 -3.48
N TRP A 38 -4.02 -14.64 -2.19
CA TRP A 38 -3.92 -15.97 -1.64
C TRP A 38 -4.92 -16.96 -2.28
N PHE A 39 -6.16 -16.54 -2.56
CA PHE A 39 -7.15 -17.37 -3.24
C PHE A 39 -6.72 -17.75 -4.66
N VAL A 40 -6.10 -16.83 -5.39
CA VAL A 40 -5.56 -17.10 -6.74
C VAL A 40 -4.39 -18.10 -6.64
N LEU A 41 -3.47 -17.88 -5.69
CA LEU A 41 -2.29 -18.72 -5.48
C LEU A 41 -2.63 -20.15 -5.05
N ARG A 42 -3.54 -20.34 -4.09
CA ARG A 42 -3.90 -21.67 -3.58
C ARG A 42 -4.53 -22.59 -4.64
N ARG A 43 -5.14 -22.01 -5.68
CA ARG A 43 -5.68 -22.80 -6.81
C ARG A 43 -4.59 -23.42 -7.66
N GLN A 44 -3.41 -22.81 -7.69
CA GLN A 44 -2.31 -23.25 -8.54
C GLN A 44 -1.21 -23.98 -7.75
N ILE A 45 -1.02 -23.62 -6.48
CA ILE A 45 -0.02 -24.20 -5.60
C ILE A 45 -0.73 -24.66 -4.32
N ALA A 46 -1.04 -25.96 -4.24
CA ALA A 46 -1.86 -26.55 -3.17
C ALA A 46 -1.28 -26.43 -1.75
N ARG A 47 -0.01 -26.02 -1.60
CA ARG A 47 0.71 -25.89 -0.32
C ARG A 47 1.12 -24.47 0.03
N ILE A 48 0.59 -23.44 -0.65
CA ILE A 48 0.87 -22.06 -0.25
C ILE A 48 0.23 -21.73 1.10
N SER A 49 1.06 -21.26 2.03
CA SER A 49 0.63 -20.95 3.38
C SER A 49 -0.08 -19.60 3.48
N ALA A 50 -1.02 -19.51 4.44
CA ALA A 50 -1.66 -18.28 4.87
C ALA A 50 -0.67 -17.21 5.38
N TRP A 51 0.61 -17.56 5.62
CA TRP A 51 1.70 -16.61 5.84
C TRP A 51 1.78 -15.50 4.77
N TRP A 52 1.25 -15.73 3.56
CA TRP A 52 1.13 -14.70 2.51
C TRP A 52 0.34 -13.46 2.97
N ILE A 53 -0.71 -13.65 3.76
CA ILE A 53 -1.53 -12.54 4.26
C ILE A 53 -0.73 -11.71 5.26
N LEU A 54 0.06 -12.38 6.10
CA LEU A 54 0.90 -11.71 7.09
C LEU A 54 1.99 -10.85 6.44
N THR A 55 2.60 -11.31 5.33
CA THR A 55 3.61 -10.51 4.64
C THR A 55 3.03 -9.23 4.04
N SER A 56 1.81 -9.28 3.48
CA SER A 56 1.07 -8.11 3.03
C SER A 56 0.74 -7.17 4.19
N PHE A 57 0.39 -7.71 5.36
CA PHE A 57 0.10 -6.92 6.55
C PHE A 57 1.34 -6.16 7.04
N VAL A 58 2.49 -6.84 7.12
CA VAL A 58 3.78 -6.22 7.53
C VAL A 58 4.15 -5.07 6.61
N GLY A 59 4.02 -5.24 5.30
CA GLY A 59 4.32 -4.16 4.36
C GLY A 59 3.41 -2.94 4.50
N PHE A 60 2.11 -3.17 4.72
CA PHE A 60 1.15 -2.09 4.98
C PHE A 60 1.48 -1.33 6.26
N PHE A 61 1.87 -2.05 7.30
CA PHE A 61 2.31 -1.45 8.55
C PHE A 61 3.56 -0.58 8.35
N VAL A 62 4.54 -1.06 7.57
CA VAL A 62 5.73 -0.27 7.24
C VAL A 62 5.41 0.96 6.39
N THR A 63 4.56 0.82 5.35
CA THR A 63 4.07 1.98 4.59
C THR A 63 3.44 3.00 5.53
N GLY A 64 2.62 2.53 6.48
CA GLY A 64 1.95 3.42 7.42
C GLY A 64 2.92 4.17 8.33
N LEU A 65 3.87 3.46 8.95
CA LEU A 65 4.89 4.06 9.82
C LEU A 65 5.80 5.04 9.07
N VAL A 66 6.25 4.69 7.87
CA VAL A 66 7.10 5.56 7.05
C VAL A 66 6.35 6.83 6.67
N SER A 67 5.11 6.68 6.18
CA SER A 67 4.30 7.85 5.82
C SER A 67 4.00 8.73 7.03
N PHE A 68 3.69 8.15 8.18
CA PHE A 68 3.48 8.90 9.43
C PHE A 68 4.74 9.65 9.87
N TYR A 69 5.89 8.98 9.86
CA TYR A 69 7.17 9.60 10.22
C TYR A 69 7.56 10.73 9.27
N LEU A 70 7.41 10.55 7.96
CA LEU A 70 7.68 11.59 6.97
C LEU A 70 6.77 12.81 7.19
N PHE A 71 5.51 12.57 7.54
CA PHE A 71 4.52 13.64 7.67
C PHE A 71 4.61 14.42 8.98
N PHE A 72 4.90 13.76 10.11
CA PHE A 72 4.89 14.41 11.43
C PHE A 72 6.28 14.56 12.06
N GLY A 73 7.22 13.68 11.73
CA GLY A 73 8.47 13.53 12.47
C GLY A 73 9.72 14.06 11.77
N SER A 74 9.64 14.48 10.52
CA SER A 74 10.83 14.76 9.71
C SER A 74 10.92 16.21 9.23
N SER A 75 12.13 16.65 8.90
CA SER A 75 12.38 17.94 8.23
C SER A 75 11.61 18.10 6.92
N PHE A 76 11.16 16.99 6.31
CA PHE A 76 10.29 16.99 5.15
C PHE A 76 8.94 17.66 5.44
N SER A 77 8.36 17.43 6.63
CA SER A 77 7.13 18.09 7.06
C SER A 77 7.27 19.62 7.12
N TYR A 78 8.38 20.10 7.70
CA TYR A 78 8.71 21.52 7.75
C TYR A 78 8.90 22.13 6.36
N PHE A 79 9.61 21.42 5.48
CA PHE A 79 9.75 21.83 4.08
C PHE A 79 8.40 21.95 3.39
N CYS A 80 7.54 20.96 3.60
CA CYS A 80 6.21 20.89 3.01
C CYS A 80 5.30 22.04 3.42
N ILE A 81 5.24 22.35 4.72
CA ILE A 81 4.42 23.46 5.23
C ILE A 81 4.92 24.81 4.71
N ARG A 82 6.24 24.96 4.48
CA ARG A 82 6.85 26.26 4.21
C ARG A 82 7.06 26.57 2.72
N TYR A 83 7.29 25.56 1.89
CA TYR A 83 7.79 25.75 0.52
C TYR A 83 7.02 24.99 -0.57
N ALA A 84 6.15 24.04 -0.21
CA ALA A 84 5.46 23.21 -1.18
C ALA A 84 3.95 23.26 -1.03
N ASP A 85 3.25 22.92 -2.10
CA ASP A 85 1.82 22.61 -2.00
C ASP A 85 1.65 21.35 -1.15
N THR A 86 0.81 21.44 -0.13
CA THR A 86 0.41 20.32 0.73
C THR A 86 0.02 19.08 -0.09
N ASN A 87 -0.65 19.26 -1.24
CA ASN A 87 -1.05 18.15 -2.12
C ASN A 87 0.16 17.35 -2.64
N VAL A 88 1.18 18.05 -3.12
CA VAL A 88 2.41 17.43 -3.63
C VAL A 88 3.10 16.65 -2.51
N CYS A 89 3.10 17.20 -1.30
CA CYS A 89 3.72 16.55 -0.15
C CYS A 89 3.06 15.23 0.23
N TRP A 90 1.74 15.16 0.26
CA TRP A 90 1.05 13.89 0.52
C TRP A 90 1.32 12.87 -0.57
N VAL A 91 1.29 13.28 -1.85
CA VAL A 91 1.63 12.39 -2.96
C VAL A 91 3.03 11.82 -2.78
N VAL A 92 4.02 12.66 -2.49
CA VAL A 92 5.41 12.21 -2.25
C VAL A 92 5.49 11.28 -1.04
N THR A 93 4.87 11.64 0.10
CA THR A 93 4.88 10.84 1.32
C THR A 93 4.27 9.45 1.12
N TYR A 94 3.12 9.35 0.46
CA TYR A 94 2.48 8.06 0.18
C TYR A 94 3.20 7.28 -0.92
N THR A 95 3.84 7.95 -1.87
CA THR A 95 4.67 7.30 -2.89
C THR A 95 5.89 6.63 -2.26
N ILE A 96 6.61 7.34 -1.39
CA ILE A 96 7.79 6.81 -0.69
C ILE A 96 7.40 5.70 0.27
N GLY A 97 6.38 5.93 1.11
CA GLY A 97 5.88 4.91 2.03
C GLY A 97 5.37 3.67 1.29
N GLY A 98 4.65 3.86 0.19
CA GLY A 98 4.17 2.80 -0.69
C GLY A 98 5.33 2.02 -1.32
N ALA A 99 6.33 2.71 -1.85
CA ALA A 99 7.53 2.07 -2.43
C ALA A 99 8.25 1.19 -1.39
N MET A 100 8.48 1.71 -0.18
CA MET A 100 9.17 0.96 0.88
C MET A 100 8.36 -0.25 1.33
N GLY A 101 7.06 -0.10 1.59
CA GLY A 101 6.20 -1.22 1.97
C GLY A 101 6.05 -2.25 0.84
N GLY A 102 5.98 -1.80 -0.41
CA GLY A 102 5.95 -2.66 -1.59
C GLY A 102 7.24 -3.46 -1.76
N ALA A 103 8.41 -2.85 -1.54
CA ALA A 103 9.70 -3.53 -1.61
C ALA A 103 9.83 -4.61 -0.52
N ILE A 104 9.41 -4.29 0.71
CA ILE A 104 9.44 -5.21 1.85
C ILE A 104 8.46 -6.36 1.63
N THR A 105 7.22 -6.05 1.23
CA THR A 105 6.19 -7.05 0.91
C THR A 105 6.67 -7.96 -0.21
N GLY A 106 7.16 -7.38 -1.31
CA GLY A 106 7.66 -8.09 -2.47
C GLY A 106 8.80 -9.02 -2.10
N THR A 107 9.74 -8.56 -1.25
CA THR A 107 10.84 -9.39 -0.75
C THR A 107 10.31 -10.59 0.05
N HIS A 108 9.42 -10.37 1.02
CA HIS A 108 8.86 -11.44 1.84
C HIS A 108 8.01 -12.43 1.03
N GLN A 109 7.15 -11.92 0.13
CA GLN A 109 6.35 -12.74 -0.77
C GLN A 109 7.24 -13.57 -1.70
N TRP A 110 8.33 -12.99 -2.21
CA TRP A 110 9.31 -13.73 -3.00
C TRP A 110 9.98 -14.84 -2.20
N LEU A 111 10.33 -14.62 -0.92
CA LEU A 111 10.91 -15.66 -0.05
C LEU A 111 9.96 -16.86 0.16
N LEU A 112 8.65 -16.65 0.02
CA LEU A 112 7.65 -17.73 0.02
C LEU A 112 7.53 -18.39 -1.36
N LEU A 113 7.52 -17.59 -2.44
CA LEU A 113 7.47 -18.10 -3.81
C LEU A 113 8.69 -18.93 -4.18
N ARG A 114 9.90 -18.52 -3.77
CA ARG A 114 11.16 -19.22 -4.12
C ARG A 114 11.22 -20.67 -3.67
N ARG A 115 10.40 -21.06 -2.69
CA ARG A 115 10.29 -22.46 -2.22
C ARG A 115 9.59 -23.36 -3.24
N HIS A 116 8.81 -22.77 -4.14
CA HIS A 116 8.02 -23.48 -5.15
C HIS A 116 8.51 -23.16 -6.58
N ILE A 117 9.22 -22.05 -6.75
CA ILE A 117 9.60 -21.49 -8.04
C ILE A 117 11.10 -21.16 -8.03
N SER A 118 11.90 -21.84 -8.84
CA SER A 118 13.37 -21.71 -8.84
C SER A 118 13.96 -21.11 -10.13
N LEU A 119 13.31 -20.09 -10.72
CA LEU A 119 13.89 -19.41 -11.88
C LEU A 119 14.82 -18.26 -11.48
N PRO A 120 16.05 -18.20 -12.03
CA PRO A 120 16.96 -17.10 -11.77
C PRO A 120 16.41 -15.78 -12.33
N GLY A 121 16.59 -14.68 -11.59
CA GLY A 121 16.28 -13.31 -12.03
C GLY A 121 14.82 -12.84 -11.86
N LEU A 122 13.83 -13.72 -11.67
CA LEU A 122 12.43 -13.30 -11.49
C LEU A 122 12.16 -12.58 -10.17
N TRP A 123 13.04 -12.74 -9.19
CA TRP A 123 12.97 -12.05 -7.91
C TRP A 123 13.01 -10.52 -8.06
N ILE A 124 13.86 -10.03 -8.97
CA ILE A 124 14.01 -8.58 -9.22
C ILE A 124 12.72 -8.02 -9.80
N VAL A 125 12.17 -8.72 -10.81
CA VAL A 125 10.91 -8.31 -11.46
C VAL A 125 9.77 -8.27 -10.44
N TRP A 126 9.66 -9.28 -9.57
CA TRP A 126 8.63 -9.32 -8.53
C TRP A 126 8.77 -8.18 -7.52
N ILE A 127 9.97 -7.90 -7.03
CA ILE A 127 10.20 -6.82 -6.07
C ILE A 127 9.93 -5.46 -6.73
N ILE A 128 10.47 -5.20 -7.93
CA ILE A 128 10.27 -3.93 -8.63
C ILE A 128 8.77 -3.70 -8.90
N THR A 129 8.05 -4.71 -9.38
CA THR A 129 6.62 -4.58 -9.67
C THR A 129 5.79 -4.39 -8.41
N SER A 130 6.16 -5.02 -7.29
CA SER A 130 5.54 -4.77 -5.98
C SER A 130 5.79 -3.35 -5.50
N THR A 131 7.04 -2.88 -5.56
CA THR A 131 7.43 -1.51 -5.23
C THR A 131 6.65 -0.50 -6.08
N LEU A 132 6.62 -0.67 -7.39
CA LEU A 132 5.91 0.22 -8.31
C LEU A 132 4.40 0.17 -8.09
N GLY A 133 3.82 -1.02 -7.89
CA GLY A 133 2.38 -1.17 -7.65
C GLY A 133 1.91 -0.40 -6.41
N TRP A 134 2.70 -0.48 -5.34
CA TRP A 134 2.38 0.21 -4.08
C TRP A 134 2.70 1.71 -4.14
N ALA A 135 3.81 2.09 -4.78
CA ALA A 135 4.17 3.49 -4.97
C ALA A 135 3.12 4.24 -5.82
N LEU A 136 2.74 3.67 -6.97
CA LEU A 136 1.71 4.23 -7.85
C LEU A 136 0.33 4.20 -7.20
N GLY A 137 0.00 3.12 -6.47
CA GLY A 137 -1.22 3.05 -5.67
C GLY A 137 -1.28 4.18 -4.65
N GLY A 138 -0.19 4.43 -3.90
CA GLY A 138 -0.11 5.52 -2.93
C GLY A 138 -0.22 6.90 -3.58
N ALA A 139 0.52 7.12 -4.67
CA ALA A 139 0.51 8.37 -5.42
C ALA A 139 -0.88 8.72 -5.96
N LEU A 140 -1.53 7.76 -6.65
CA LEU A 140 -2.83 8.00 -7.27
C LEU A 140 -3.92 8.17 -6.22
N SER A 141 -3.92 7.34 -5.18
CA SER A 141 -4.92 7.40 -4.13
C SER A 141 -4.85 8.71 -3.36
N SER A 142 -3.66 9.21 -3.06
CA SER A 142 -3.47 10.50 -2.39
C SER A 142 -3.86 11.69 -3.27
N ALA A 143 -3.52 11.65 -4.57
CA ALA A 143 -3.93 12.69 -5.51
C ALA A 143 -5.46 12.79 -5.66
N VAL A 144 -6.17 11.65 -5.62
CA VAL A 144 -7.63 11.62 -5.69
C VAL A 144 -8.28 11.96 -4.34
N HIS A 145 -7.74 11.44 -3.25
CA HIS A 145 -8.24 11.68 -1.89
C HIS A 145 -8.35 13.18 -1.57
N TRP A 146 -7.35 13.95 -2.00
CA TRP A 146 -7.35 15.39 -1.78
C TRP A 146 -8.50 16.13 -2.45
N LYS A 147 -8.82 15.79 -3.71
CA LYS A 147 -9.95 16.39 -4.42
C LYS A 147 -11.30 16.08 -3.77
N LEU A 148 -11.37 14.99 -3.01
CA LEU A 148 -12.60 14.52 -2.36
C LEU A 148 -12.78 15.10 -0.95
N LEU A 149 -11.70 15.48 -0.28
CA LEU A 149 -11.78 16.15 1.03
C LEU A 149 -12.49 17.51 0.92
N ASP A 150 -12.42 18.18 -0.23
CA ASP A 150 -13.13 19.45 -0.49
C ASP A 150 -14.67 19.28 -0.58
N THR A 151 -15.21 18.06 -0.67
CA THR A 151 -16.62 17.80 -1.03
C THR A 151 -17.49 17.12 0.04
N ASN A 152 -17.02 16.97 1.29
CA ASN A 152 -17.68 16.39 2.49
C ASN A 152 -17.53 14.88 2.79
N SER A 153 -17.27 14.63 4.08
CA SER A 153 -17.04 13.39 4.85
C SER A 153 -15.67 12.70 4.67
N ASN A 154 -14.82 12.85 5.69
CA ASN A 154 -13.48 12.22 5.78
C ASN A 154 -13.53 10.70 5.51
N PHE A 155 -14.60 10.03 5.94
CA PHE A 155 -14.77 8.59 5.76
C PHE A 155 -14.88 8.17 4.29
N GLY A 156 -15.67 8.86 3.47
CA GLY A 156 -15.82 8.54 2.05
C GLY A 156 -14.51 8.68 1.29
N ALA A 157 -13.76 9.75 1.57
CA ALA A 157 -12.45 9.98 0.94
C ALA A 157 -11.44 8.88 1.29
N LEU A 158 -11.47 8.33 2.50
CA LEU A 158 -10.59 7.21 2.91
C LEU A 158 -10.97 5.89 2.26
N VAL A 159 -12.27 5.59 2.16
CA VAL A 159 -12.76 4.41 1.45
C VAL A 159 -12.30 4.46 -0.01
N ILE A 160 -12.44 5.62 -0.65
CA ILE A 160 -11.98 5.81 -2.03
C ILE A 160 -10.45 5.68 -2.14
N PHE A 161 -9.70 6.23 -1.19
CA PHE A 161 -8.24 6.03 -1.12
C PHE A 161 -7.88 4.53 -1.07
N GLY A 162 -8.51 3.77 -0.17
CA GLY A 162 -8.25 2.33 -0.03
C GLY A 162 -8.62 1.54 -1.29
N ILE A 163 -9.75 1.89 -1.93
CA ILE A 163 -10.19 1.28 -3.20
C ILE A 163 -9.17 1.52 -4.30
N ILE A 164 -8.75 2.77 -4.52
CA ILE A 164 -7.78 3.11 -5.58
C ILE A 164 -6.44 2.44 -5.30
N PHE A 165 -5.98 2.49 -4.05
CA PHE A 165 -4.70 1.91 -3.65
C PHE A 165 -4.71 0.41 -3.92
N GLY A 166 -5.76 -0.27 -3.46
CA GLY A 166 -5.92 -1.71 -3.64
C GLY A 166 -6.10 -2.10 -5.10
N ALA A 167 -6.89 -1.36 -5.87
CA ALA A 167 -7.10 -1.63 -7.28
C ALA A 167 -5.79 -1.52 -8.08
N VAL A 168 -5.03 -0.43 -7.90
CA VAL A 168 -3.77 -0.20 -8.64
C VAL A 168 -2.70 -1.22 -8.23
N SER A 169 -2.45 -1.35 -6.92
CA SER A 169 -1.43 -2.27 -6.42
C SER A 169 -1.77 -3.73 -6.73
N GLY A 170 -3.04 -4.11 -6.57
CA GLY A 170 -3.57 -5.43 -6.88
C GLY A 170 -3.54 -5.76 -8.36
N ALA A 171 -3.88 -4.83 -9.25
CA ALA A 171 -3.80 -5.03 -10.70
C ALA A 171 -2.37 -5.26 -11.17
N ILE A 172 -1.41 -4.45 -10.69
CA ILE A 172 0.00 -4.57 -11.07
C ILE A 172 0.59 -5.87 -10.54
N THR A 173 0.47 -6.12 -9.23
CA THR A 173 1.05 -7.32 -8.60
C THR A 173 0.35 -8.60 -9.05
N GLY A 174 -0.98 -8.59 -9.17
CA GLY A 174 -1.78 -9.71 -9.64
C GLY A 174 -1.54 -10.02 -11.12
N GLY A 175 -1.41 -9.01 -11.98
CA GLY A 175 -1.07 -9.20 -13.39
C GLY A 175 0.29 -9.85 -13.58
N VAL A 176 1.31 -9.37 -12.86
CA VAL A 176 2.65 -9.96 -12.86
C VAL A 176 2.64 -11.37 -12.29
N LEU A 177 1.83 -11.63 -11.26
CA LEU A 177 1.69 -12.96 -10.68
C LEU A 177 1.08 -13.94 -11.68
N VAL A 178 0.01 -13.56 -12.37
CA VAL A 178 -0.61 -14.39 -13.42
C VAL A 178 0.40 -14.65 -14.54
N TRP A 179 1.13 -13.63 -14.99
CA TRP A 179 2.19 -13.79 -15.99
C TRP A 179 3.28 -14.76 -15.54
N LEU A 180 3.76 -14.64 -14.30
CA LEU A 180 4.74 -15.57 -13.73
C LEU A 180 4.20 -17.01 -13.77
N LEU A 181 2.98 -17.21 -13.28
CA LEU A 181 2.35 -18.53 -13.18
C LEU A 181 2.10 -19.19 -14.54
N GLN A 182 1.73 -18.40 -15.56
CA GLN A 182 1.60 -18.89 -16.94
C GLN A 182 2.94 -19.38 -17.49
N ARG A 183 4.04 -18.71 -17.14
CA ARG A 183 5.40 -19.13 -17.54
C ARG A 183 5.84 -20.45 -16.88
N PHE A 184 5.26 -20.82 -15.74
CA PHE A 184 5.53 -22.08 -15.03
C PHE A 184 4.59 -23.24 -15.39
N SER A 185 3.47 -22.98 -16.06
CA SER A 185 2.52 -24.01 -16.48
C SER A 185 2.62 -24.53 -17.94
N PRO A 186 3.77 -24.52 -18.68
CA PRO A 186 3.78 -24.95 -20.08
C PRO A 186 3.46 -26.45 -20.31
N HIS A 187 3.50 -27.30 -19.28
CA HIS A 187 3.46 -28.77 -19.45
C HIS A 187 2.07 -29.44 -19.29
N ARG A 188 0.97 -28.69 -19.23
CA ARG A 188 -0.40 -29.27 -19.30
C ARG A 188 -1.08 -29.14 -20.67
N ARG A 189 -0.33 -28.98 -21.77
CA ARG A 189 -0.90 -28.86 -23.13
C ARG A 189 -0.77 -30.10 -24.03
N PHE A 190 -0.23 -31.21 -23.53
CA PHE A 190 -0.11 -32.46 -24.33
C PHE A 190 -0.36 -33.72 -23.48
N GLY A 191 -1.60 -33.91 -23.03
CA GLY A 191 -2.05 -35.12 -22.36
C GLY A 191 -3.56 -35.20 -22.42
#